data_AF-A0A368FJA6-F1
#
_entry.id   AF-A0A368FJA6-F1
#
_cell.length_a   1.000
_cell.length_b   1.000
_cell.length_c   1.000
_cell.angle_alpha   90.00
_cell.angle_beta   90.00
_cell.angle_gamma   90.00
#
_symmetry.space_group_name_H-M   'P 1'
#
loop_
_entity.id
_entity.type
_entity.pdbx_description
1 polymer ?
#
loop_
_entity_poly.entity_id
_entity_poly.type
_entity_poly.pdbx_seq_one_letter_code
_entity_poly.pdbx_strand_id
1 'polypeptide(L)'
;MISHDWPAGIADFGDKDWLLRVKPFFVDDVNSGKLGNPSTMQLLYDMRPRYWFAAHLHVGFAALVPHNTKDGSQGAEPTRFLALDKPIPRRHFIQALELDIADDA
;
A
#
# COMPACT_ATOMS: atom_id res chain seq x y z
N MET A 1 9.82 -0.70 3.22
CA MET A 1 9.10 -1.19 4.41
C MET A 1 8.32 -2.43 4.03
N ILE A 2 8.17 -3.39 4.95
CA ILE A 2 7.37 -4.60 4.75
C ILE A 2 6.44 -4.78 5.95
N SER A 3 5.17 -5.08 5.70
CA SER A 3 4.19 -5.51 6.71
C SER A 3 3.40 -6.72 6.21
N HIS A 4 2.70 -7.43 7.10
CA HIS A 4 1.76 -8.45 6.67
C HIS A 4 0.43 -7.81 6.24
N ASP A 5 -0.19 -7.07 7.16
CA ASP A 5 -1.43 -6.36 6.93
C ASP A 5 -1.20 -5.07 6.15
N TRP A 6 -2.26 -4.60 5.49
CA TRP A 6 -2.26 -3.33 4.78
C TRP A 6 -2.35 -2.16 5.77
N PRO A 7 -1.77 -0.99 5.46
CA PRO A 7 -2.11 0.25 6.15
C PRO A 7 -3.61 0.54 6.05
N ALA A 8 -4.24 0.85 7.19
CA ALA A 8 -5.67 1.19 7.17
C ALA A 8 -5.90 2.43 6.30
N GLY A 9 -6.93 2.37 5.44
CA GLY A 9 -7.24 3.43 4.47
C GLY A 9 -6.38 3.45 3.22
N ILE A 10 -5.42 2.52 3.03
CA ILE A 10 -4.57 2.50 1.83
C ILE A 10 -5.37 2.36 0.52
N ALA A 11 -6.57 1.78 0.59
CA ALA A 11 -7.49 1.67 -0.54
C ALA A 11 -7.85 3.03 -1.16
N ASP A 12 -7.79 4.11 -0.38
CA ASP A 12 -8.09 5.48 -0.82
C ASP A 12 -7.01 6.06 -1.75
N PHE A 13 -5.84 5.41 -1.80
CA PHE A 13 -4.66 5.87 -2.55
C PHE A 13 -4.42 5.04 -3.83
N GLY A 14 -5.37 4.18 -4.22
CA GLY A 14 -5.33 3.37 -5.44
C GLY A 14 -6.69 3.29 -6.13
N ASP A 15 -6.87 2.32 -7.04
CA ASP A 15 -8.17 2.09 -7.71
C ASP A 15 -9.14 1.35 -6.78
N LYS A 16 -9.75 2.11 -5.86
CA LYS A 16 -10.73 1.60 -4.89
C LYS A 16 -11.93 0.97 -5.57
N ASP A 17 -12.43 1.55 -6.66
CA ASP A 17 -13.60 1.03 -7.37
C ASP A 17 -13.30 -0.35 -7.96
N TRP A 18 -12.12 -0.54 -8.55
CA TRP A 18 -11.66 -1.86 -8.98
C TRP A 18 -11.51 -2.83 -7.81
N LEU A 19 -10.90 -2.40 -6.70
CA LEU A 19 -10.74 -3.24 -5.52
C LEU A 19 -12.10 -3.75 -5.01
N LEU A 20 -13.10 -2.87 -4.90
CA LEU A 20 -14.44 -3.22 -4.43
C LEU A 20 -15.23 -4.06 -5.46
N ARG A 21 -14.97 -3.91 -6.77
CA ARG A 21 -15.51 -4.83 -7.79
C ARG A 21 -14.94 -6.24 -7.65
N VAL A 22 -13.63 -6.37 -7.37
CA VAL A 22 -12.95 -7.67 -7.23
C VAL A 22 -13.21 -8.30 -5.86
N LYS A 23 -13.38 -7.47 -4.81
CA LYS A 23 -13.61 -7.86 -3.42
C LYS A 23 -14.82 -7.11 -2.84
N PRO A 24 -16.07 -7.43 -3.24
CA PRO A 24 -17.25 -6.71 -2.76
C PRO A 24 -17.44 -6.76 -1.23
N PHE A 25 -16.92 -7.79 -0.57
CA PHE A 25 -16.96 -7.94 0.88
C PHE A 25 -16.05 -6.95 1.64
N PHE A 26 -15.19 -6.19 0.94
CA PHE A 26 -14.42 -5.11 1.57
C PHE A 26 -15.20 -3.79 1.71
N VAL A 27 -16.40 -3.67 1.11
CA VAL A 27 -17.16 -2.40 1.10
C VAL A 27 -17.36 -1.85 2.52
N ASP A 28 -17.86 -2.67 3.44
CA ASP A 28 -18.16 -2.22 4.81
C ASP A 28 -16.88 -1.89 5.60
N ASP A 29 -15.83 -2.69 5.44
CA ASP A 29 -14.55 -2.48 6.13
C ASP A 29 -13.80 -1.26 5.59
N VAL A 30 -13.89 -0.98 4.28
CA VAL A 30 -13.32 0.24 3.67
C VAL A 30 -14.09 1.45 4.16
N ASN A 31 -15.43 1.43 4.08
CA ASN A 31 -16.27 2.56 4.48
C ASN A 31 -16.18 2.88 5.98
N SER A 32 -15.97 1.86 6.82
CA SER A 32 -15.81 2.03 8.27
C SER A 32 -14.36 2.21 8.72
N GLY A 33 -13.39 2.23 7.79
CA GLY A 33 -11.96 2.39 8.10
C GLY A 33 -11.33 1.19 8.83
N LYS A 34 -11.95 0.02 8.77
CA LYS A 34 -11.51 -1.22 9.43
C LYS A 34 -10.66 -2.13 8.54
N LEU A 35 -10.61 -1.87 7.23
CA LEU A 35 -9.76 -2.65 6.33
C LEU A 35 -8.29 -2.29 6.56
N GLY A 36 -7.54 -3.21 7.17
CA GLY A 36 -6.11 -3.07 7.44
C GLY A 36 -5.77 -2.67 8.88
N ASN A 37 -4.50 -2.33 9.11
CA ASN A 37 -3.94 -2.02 10.42
C ASN A 37 -3.75 -0.49 10.59
N PRO A 38 -4.45 0.15 11.54
CA PRO A 38 -4.40 1.61 11.72
C PRO A 38 -3.02 2.12 12.15
N SER A 39 -2.26 1.35 12.94
CA SER A 39 -0.94 1.75 13.41
C SER A 39 0.07 1.85 12.26
N THR A 40 -0.09 1.04 11.20
CA THR A 40 0.85 1.03 10.07
C THR A 40 0.70 2.23 9.14
N MET A 41 -0.48 2.87 9.08
CA MET A 41 -0.65 4.09 8.28
C MET A 41 0.06 5.29 8.90
N GLN A 42 0.04 5.40 10.23
CA GLN A 42 0.82 6.41 10.95
C GLN A 42 2.32 6.23 10.67
N LEU A 43 2.83 5.00 10.79
CA LEU A 43 4.22 4.67 10.47
C LEU A 43 4.59 4.99 9.01
N LEU A 44 3.67 4.79 8.07
CA LEU A 44 3.89 5.15 6.66
C LEU A 44 4.14 6.64 6.49
N TYR A 45 3.37 7.50 7.16
CA TYR A 45 3.54 8.96 7.09
C TYR A 45 4.76 9.48 7.87
N ASP A 46 5.13 8.81 8.96
CA ASP A 46 6.28 9.19 9.77
C ASP A 46 7.60 8.78 9.09
N MET A 47 7.67 7.54 8.60
CA MET A 47 8.89 6.97 8.02
C MET A 47 9.09 7.31 6.54
N ARG A 48 8.01 7.64 5.82
CA ARG A 48 8.00 8.02 4.39
C ARG A 48 8.87 7.11 3.49
N PRO A 49 8.72 5.78 3.56
CA PRO A 49 9.58 4.89 2.79
C PRO A 49 9.29 5.00 1.29
N ARG A 50 10.29 4.84 0.42
CA ARG A 50 10.07 4.78 -1.05
C ARG A 50 9.07 3.70 -1.45
N TYR A 51 9.12 2.55 -0.76
CA TYR A 51 8.24 1.40 -1.00
C TYR A 51 7.64 0.84 0.29
N TRP A 52 6.39 0.42 0.22
CA TRP A 52 5.70 -0.33 1.26
C TRP A 52 5.07 -1.60 0.67
N PHE A 53 5.54 -2.77 1.10
CA PHE A 53 5.02 -4.06 0.64
C PHE A 53 4.14 -4.71 1.69
N ALA A 54 2.99 -5.24 1.27
CA ALA A 54 2.04 -5.94 2.15
C ALA A 54 1.43 -7.19 1.50
N ALA A 55 0.69 -7.98 2.28
CA ALA A 55 0.04 -9.21 1.82
C ALA A 55 -1.34 -9.36 2.48
N HIS A 56 -1.66 -10.56 2.98
CA HIS A 56 -2.86 -10.92 3.77
C HIS A 56 -4.20 -10.94 3.01
N LEU A 57 -4.55 -9.88 2.28
CA LEU A 57 -5.89 -9.71 1.70
C LEU A 57 -6.15 -10.50 0.40
N HIS A 58 -5.14 -11.25 -0.08
CA HIS A 58 -5.23 -12.13 -1.25
C HIS A 58 -5.83 -11.42 -2.48
N VAL A 59 -5.24 -10.27 -2.80
CA VAL A 59 -5.52 -9.46 -3.99
C VAL A 59 -4.28 -8.61 -4.30
N GLY A 60 -3.88 -8.61 -5.56
CA GLY A 60 -2.87 -7.67 -6.05
C GLY A 60 -3.43 -6.26 -6.04
N PHE A 61 -2.76 -5.30 -5.40
CA PHE A 61 -3.21 -3.91 -5.33
C PHE A 61 -2.03 -2.96 -5.23
N ALA A 62 -2.08 -1.89 -6.00
CA ALA A 62 -1.08 -0.85 -5.99
C ALA A 62 -1.72 0.49 -5.59
N ALA A 63 -0.99 1.27 -4.81
CA ALA A 63 -1.41 2.59 -4.36
C ALA A 63 -0.21 3.53 -4.26
N LEU A 64 -0.46 4.83 -4.33
CA LEU A 64 0.56 5.87 -4.23
C LEU A 64 0.18 6.86 -3.13
N VAL A 65 0.96 6.88 -2.05
CA VAL A 65 0.69 7.75 -0.91
C VAL A 65 1.58 9.00 -0.98
N PRO A 66 1.00 10.20 -1.17
CA PRO A 66 1.77 11.44 -1.22
C PRO A 66 2.23 11.86 0.18
N HIS A 67 3.45 12.41 0.26
CA HIS A 67 4.03 12.98 1.48
C HIS A 67 4.17 14.50 1.35
N ASN A 68 3.06 15.21 1.54
CA ASN A 68 3.05 16.67 1.42
C ASN A 68 3.67 17.32 2.66
N THR A 69 4.62 18.23 2.45
CA THR A 69 5.10 19.15 3.49
C THR A 69 4.15 20.34 3.58
N LYS A 70 3.90 20.83 4.81
CA LYS A 70 3.02 21.99 5.04
C LYS A 70 3.62 23.31 4.53
N ASP A 71 4.93 23.34 4.31
CA ASP A 71 5.69 24.57 4.08
C ASP A 71 6.07 24.79 2.60
N GLY A 72 5.53 23.98 1.67
CA GLY A 72 5.79 24.12 0.23
C GLY A 72 7.20 23.76 -0.22
N SER A 73 8.04 23.23 0.68
CA SER A 73 9.33 22.60 0.32
C SER A 73 9.11 21.33 -0.49
N GLN A 74 10.14 20.87 -1.23
CA GLN A 74 10.06 19.55 -1.88
C GLN A 74 9.85 18.48 -0.79
N GLY A 75 8.65 17.89 -0.77
CA GLY A 75 8.31 16.79 0.13
C GLY A 75 9.08 15.52 -0.22
N ALA A 76 8.99 14.52 0.64
CA ALA A 76 9.52 13.19 0.30
C ALA A 76 8.77 12.65 -0.93
N GLU A 77 9.48 11.89 -1.77
CA GLU A 77 8.85 11.14 -2.85
C GLU A 77 7.70 10.28 -2.32
N PRO A 78 6.59 10.15 -3.06
CA PRO A 78 5.44 9.39 -2.61
C PRO A 78 5.81 7.92 -2.34
N THR A 79 5.22 7.34 -1.30
CA THR A 79 5.38 5.91 -1.01
C THR A 79 4.62 5.09 -2.04
N ARG A 80 5.34 4.20 -2.73
CA ARG A 80 4.76 3.20 -3.64
C ARG A 80 4.34 1.98 -2.82
N PHE A 81 3.03 1.80 -2.66
CA PHE A 81 2.46 0.64 -2.00
C PHE A 81 2.19 -0.47 -3.01
N LEU A 82 2.56 -1.71 -2.66
CA LEU A 82 2.22 -2.90 -3.43
C LEU A 82 1.83 -4.04 -2.50
N ALA A 83 0.64 -4.57 -2.71
CA ALA A 83 0.19 -5.83 -2.14
C ALA A 83 0.09 -6.92 -3.20
N LEU A 84 0.42 -8.14 -2.82
CA LEU A 84 0.39 -9.31 -3.70
C LEU A 84 -0.73 -10.28 -3.32
N ASP A 85 -1.14 -11.06 -4.32
CA ASP A 85 -2.15 -12.10 -4.16
C ASP A 85 -1.56 -13.41 -3.58
N LYS A 86 -2.42 -14.38 -3.26
CA LYS A 86 -1.99 -15.73 -2.83
C LYS A 86 -1.41 -16.54 -3.99
N PRO A 87 -0.45 -17.46 -3.72
CA PRO A 87 0.25 -18.26 -4.72
C PRO A 87 -0.64 -19.34 -5.35
N ILE A 88 -1.59 -18.91 -6.17
CA ILE A 88 -2.52 -19.76 -6.91
C ILE A 88 -2.26 -19.53 -8.41
N PRO A 89 -2.28 -20.59 -9.23
CA PRO A 89 -2.15 -20.47 -10.68
C PRO A 89 -3.06 -19.37 -11.24
N ARG A 90 -2.51 -18.58 -12.18
CA ARG A 90 -3.21 -17.50 -12.90
C ARG A 90 -3.59 -16.28 -12.05
N ARG A 91 -3.02 -16.10 -10.86
CA ARG A 91 -3.16 -14.86 -10.06
C ARG A 91 -1.85 -14.06 -10.03
N HIS A 92 -1.94 -12.78 -9.68
CA HIS A 92 -0.80 -11.88 -9.56
C HIS A 92 -0.16 -12.00 -8.17
N PHE A 93 0.62 -13.07 -7.95
CA PHE A 93 1.18 -13.41 -6.62
C PHE A 93 2.69 -13.21 -6.50
N ILE A 94 3.39 -12.93 -7.61
CA ILE A 94 4.83 -12.61 -7.62
C ILE A 94 5.03 -11.36 -8.45
N GLN A 95 5.89 -10.47 -7.96
CA GLN A 95 6.41 -9.32 -8.69
C GLN A 95 7.90 -9.18 -8.36
N ALA A 96 8.73 -9.05 -9.40
CA ALA A 96 10.13 -8.69 -9.26
C ALA A 96 10.28 -7.18 -9.43
N LEU A 97 11.08 -6.56 -8.57
CA LEU A 97 11.35 -5.12 -8.58
C LEU A 97 12.87 -4.92 -8.56
N GLU A 98 13.35 -4.06 -9.44
CA GLU A 98 14.71 -3.55 -9.40
C GLU A 98 14.70 -2.28 -8.55
N LEU A 99 15.55 -2.23 -7.52
CA LEU A 99 15.60 -1.15 -6.55
C LEU A 99 17.01 -0.58 -6.54
N ASP A 100 17.14 0.69 -6.92
CA ASP A 100 18.40 1.42 -6.77
C ASP A 100 18.69 1.62 -5.29
N ILE A 101 19.79 1.06 -4.82
CA ILE A 101 20.29 1.23 -3.45
C ILE A 101 21.34 2.34 -3.48
N ALA A 102 21.32 3.21 -2.47
CA ALA A 102 22.36 4.23 -2.34
C ALA A 102 23.72 3.55 -2.08
N ASP A 103 24.80 4.12 -2.61
CA ASP A 103 26.14 3.53 -2.50
C ASP A 103 26.62 3.37 -1.04
N ASP A 104 25.98 4.06 -0.10
CA ASP A 104 26.30 4.11 1.34
C ASP A 104 25.29 3.37 2.24
N ALA A 105 24.36 2.60 1.66
CA ALA A 105 23.32 1.88 2.40
C ALA A 105 23.83 0.70 3.26
#